data_AF-A0A9W8MIA0-F1
#
_entry.id   AF-A0A9W8MIA0-F1
#
_cell.length_a   1.000
_cell.length_b   1.000
_cell.length_c   1.000
_cell.angle_alpha   90.00
_cell.angle_beta   90.00
_cell.angle_gamma   90.00
#
_symmetry.space_group_name_H-M   'P 1'
#
loop_
_entity.id
_entity.type
_entity.pdbx_description
1 polymer ?
#
loop_
_entity_poly.entity_id
_entity_poly.type
_entity_poly.pdbx_seq_one_letter_code
_entity_poly.pdbx_strand_id
1 'polypeptide(L)'
;MWKCMILAMLWSPYGTLQWDEFYRYLIAFLCIGQPWTIFHYDLSQEQHGAPCLSGAQVVQPGHYILLSITGQPLRVGFYSAVPRGRFPVHSNAYPRTNHYRERARARDGKCLITGSGTQTWSRLHAAHIFSRAHDIEWVEKGYPSKITDTADEALIGGPTKIDSVQNVLTMRCDLHNAWDNFEFAVDPNNNYRITAFTNGNEDINGLYLQLGHIRDPTMRPLDELFTDHFMQCLFKHMKGAGELGTCDDHEDDSGDESDLKIGGAKVEEEGVELALAEEVFDRLAVWHELRI
;
A
#
# COMPACT_ATOMS: atom_id res chain seq x y z
N MET A 1 -0.03 -29.16 -15.78
CA MET A 1 0.27 -27.94 -16.56
C MET A 1 0.98 -27.00 -15.59
N TRP A 2 2.25 -26.72 -15.84
CA TRP A 2 3.10 -25.93 -14.94
C TRP A 2 2.84 -24.45 -15.25
N LYS A 3 2.82 -23.58 -14.24
CA LYS A 3 2.43 -22.16 -14.40
C LYS A 3 3.63 -21.26 -14.13
N CYS A 4 4.27 -20.74 -15.17
CA CYS A 4 5.26 -19.67 -14.97
C CYS A 4 4.56 -18.33 -14.80
N MET A 5 5.15 -17.45 -13.99
CA MET A 5 4.69 -16.08 -13.82
C MET A 5 5.67 -15.14 -14.54
N ILE A 6 5.18 -14.44 -15.55
CA ILE A 6 5.87 -13.24 -16.05
C ILE A 6 5.47 -12.09 -15.13
N LEU A 7 6.47 -11.44 -14.56
CA LEU A 7 6.37 -10.13 -13.95
C LEU A 7 6.56 -9.12 -15.10
N ALA A 8 5.45 -8.62 -15.63
CA ALA A 8 5.46 -7.64 -16.70
C ALA A 8 5.40 -6.25 -16.09
N MET A 9 6.40 -5.42 -16.42
CA MET A 9 6.49 -4.01 -16.02
C MET A 9 6.60 -3.80 -14.51
N LEU A 10 7.86 -3.76 -14.06
CA LEU A 10 8.24 -3.00 -12.88
C LEU A 10 8.38 -1.54 -13.27
N TRP A 11 7.33 -0.75 -13.09
CA TRP A 11 7.49 0.69 -13.05
C TRP A 11 7.61 1.09 -11.58
N SER A 12 8.84 1.41 -11.14
CA SER A 12 9.03 2.19 -9.93
C SER A 12 8.90 3.64 -10.34
N PRO A 13 7.86 4.38 -9.89
CA PRO A 13 7.62 5.77 -10.32
C PRO A 13 8.86 6.65 -10.23
N TYR A 14 9.69 6.37 -9.23
CA TYR A 14 10.85 7.16 -8.87
C TYR A 14 12.19 6.45 -9.11
N GLY A 15 12.18 5.23 -9.65
CA GLY A 15 13.41 4.47 -9.93
C GLY A 15 14.27 4.21 -8.69
N THR A 16 13.64 3.98 -7.53
CA THR A 16 14.36 3.81 -6.25
C THR A 16 14.22 2.43 -5.62
N LEU A 17 13.39 1.56 -6.20
CA LEU A 17 13.14 0.22 -5.69
C LEU A 17 14.38 -0.66 -5.86
N GLN A 18 14.90 -1.20 -4.76
CA GLN A 18 16.02 -2.13 -4.78
C GLN A 18 15.55 -3.58 -4.91
N TRP A 19 16.41 -4.48 -5.42
CA TRP A 19 16.04 -5.88 -5.58
C TRP A 19 15.68 -6.54 -4.26
N ASP A 20 16.45 -6.32 -3.19
CA ASP A 20 16.13 -6.87 -1.87
C ASP A 20 14.74 -6.41 -1.35
N GLU A 21 14.37 -5.14 -1.54
CA GLU A 21 13.04 -4.63 -1.26
C GLU A 21 11.98 -5.34 -2.10
N PHE A 22 12.20 -5.45 -3.41
CA PHE A 22 11.26 -6.10 -4.31
C PHE A 22 11.03 -7.58 -3.96
N TYR A 23 12.10 -8.33 -3.65
CA TYR A 23 11.99 -9.70 -3.16
C TYR A 23 11.13 -9.79 -1.89
N ARG A 24 11.29 -8.86 -0.95
CA ARG A 24 10.46 -8.81 0.26
C ARG A 24 8.98 -8.56 -0.08
N TYR A 25 8.70 -7.68 -1.03
CA TYR A 25 7.33 -7.40 -1.46
C TYR A 25 6.70 -8.61 -2.12
N LEU A 26 7.44 -9.31 -3.01
CA LEU A 26 6.99 -10.55 -3.65
C LEU A 26 6.62 -11.64 -2.64
N ILE A 27 7.42 -11.84 -1.59
CA ILE A 27 7.15 -12.84 -0.54
C ILE A 27 5.80 -12.57 0.15
N ALA A 28 5.34 -11.32 0.18
CA ALA A 28 4.11 -10.91 0.84
C ALA A 28 2.85 -11.44 0.13
N PHE A 29 2.93 -11.79 -1.17
CA PHE A 29 1.80 -12.31 -1.95
C PHE A 29 2.05 -13.68 -2.58
N LEU A 30 3.31 -14.11 -2.72
CA LEU A 30 3.65 -15.38 -3.35
C LEU A 30 3.70 -16.53 -2.35
N CYS A 31 3.04 -17.63 -2.70
CA CYS A 31 3.14 -18.91 -2.02
C CYS A 31 3.90 -19.90 -2.92
N ILE A 32 5.20 -20.08 -2.68
CA ILE A 32 6.07 -20.94 -3.48
C ILE A 32 6.74 -21.96 -2.56
N GLY A 33 6.55 -23.26 -2.84
CA GLY A 33 7.04 -24.36 -2.01
C GLY A 33 8.51 -24.76 -2.23
N GLN A 34 9.27 -23.99 -3.01
CA GLN A 34 10.67 -24.28 -3.35
C GLN A 34 11.48 -23.00 -3.55
N PRO A 35 12.83 -23.05 -3.50
CA PRO A 35 13.68 -21.90 -3.78
C PRO A 35 13.44 -21.34 -5.18
N TRP A 36 13.34 -20.02 -5.27
CA TRP A 36 13.05 -19.28 -6.50
C TRP A 36 13.94 -18.05 -6.63
N THR A 37 14.04 -17.53 -7.86
CA THR A 37 14.74 -16.30 -8.17
C THR A 37 14.08 -15.63 -9.37
N ILE A 38 14.34 -14.34 -9.53
CA ILE A 38 13.87 -13.53 -10.64
C ILE A 38 14.95 -13.55 -11.72
N PHE A 39 14.54 -13.57 -12.98
CA PHE A 39 15.43 -13.44 -14.13
C PHE A 39 14.93 -12.30 -15.02
N HIS A 40 15.84 -11.61 -15.70
CA HIS A 40 15.44 -10.80 -16.85
C HIS A 40 14.76 -11.68 -17.88
N TYR A 41 13.70 -11.18 -18.52
CA TYR A 41 12.96 -11.91 -19.54
C TYR A 41 12.92 -11.11 -20.83
N ASP A 42 13.31 -11.73 -21.93
CA ASP A 42 13.18 -11.15 -23.28
C ASP A 42 11.89 -11.68 -23.90
N LEU A 43 10.88 -10.81 -24.02
CA LEU A 43 9.61 -11.15 -24.65
C LEU A 43 9.76 -11.55 -26.12
N SER A 44 10.75 -11.00 -26.84
CA SER A 44 10.94 -11.27 -28.27
C SER A 44 11.54 -12.64 -28.55
N GLN A 45 12.39 -13.12 -27.63
CA GLN A 45 13.07 -14.41 -27.75
C GLN A 45 12.42 -15.50 -26.88
N GLU A 46 11.46 -15.12 -26.04
CA GLU A 46 10.85 -15.97 -25.00
C GLU A 46 11.89 -16.66 -24.09
N GLN A 47 13.02 -16.00 -23.85
CA GLN A 47 14.14 -16.55 -23.10
C GLN A 47 14.45 -15.70 -21.88
N HIS A 48 14.89 -16.37 -20.80
CA HIS A 48 15.36 -15.68 -19.61
C HIS A 48 16.88 -15.44 -19.69
N GLY A 49 17.30 -14.28 -19.20
CA GLY A 49 18.70 -13.90 -19.07
C GLY A 49 19.31 -14.38 -17.76
N ALA A 50 20.24 -13.57 -17.24
CA ALA A 50 20.89 -13.81 -15.95
C ALA A 50 19.92 -13.59 -14.76
N PRO A 51 20.15 -14.29 -13.62
CA PRO A 51 19.36 -14.08 -12.42
C PRO A 51 19.57 -12.68 -11.85
N CYS A 52 18.47 -12.05 -11.44
CA CYS A 52 18.43 -10.80 -10.71
C CYS A 52 18.53 -11.11 -9.22
N LEU A 53 19.73 -11.04 -8.66
CA LEU A 53 19.97 -11.39 -7.26
C LEU A 53 19.40 -10.33 -6.32
N SER A 54 18.92 -10.78 -5.16
CA SER A 54 18.56 -9.88 -4.06
C SER A 54 19.77 -9.04 -3.64
N GLY A 55 19.57 -7.73 -3.51
CA GLY A 55 20.62 -6.79 -3.11
C GLY A 55 20.22 -5.33 -3.35
N ALA A 56 21.14 -4.43 -3.04
CA ALA A 56 20.92 -2.98 -3.10
C ALA A 56 20.90 -2.38 -4.52
N GLN A 57 21.01 -3.20 -5.56
CA GLN A 57 20.91 -2.71 -6.94
C GLN A 57 19.45 -2.34 -7.23
N VAL A 58 19.27 -1.17 -7.84
CA VAL A 58 17.96 -0.67 -8.26
C VAL A 58 17.39 -1.55 -9.38
N VAL A 59 16.14 -1.96 -9.20
CA VAL A 59 15.35 -2.67 -10.21
C VAL A 59 15.15 -1.75 -11.40
N GLN A 60 15.58 -2.20 -12.58
CA GLN A 60 15.40 -1.43 -13.81
C GLN A 60 14.01 -1.70 -14.40
N PRO A 61 13.42 -0.74 -15.13
CA PRO A 61 12.23 -1.03 -15.92
C PRO A 61 12.52 -2.15 -16.93
N GLY A 62 11.61 -3.11 -17.03
CA GLY A 62 11.75 -4.24 -17.93
C GLY A 62 10.79 -5.38 -17.64
N HIS A 63 10.98 -6.47 -18.39
CA HIS A 63 10.25 -7.71 -18.21
C HIS A 63 11.09 -8.70 -17.42
N TYR A 64 10.43 -9.38 -16.50
CA TYR A 64 11.07 -10.31 -15.60
C TYR A 64 10.23 -11.59 -15.49
N ILE A 65 10.89 -12.70 -15.19
CA ILE A 65 10.22 -13.98 -15.01
C ILE A 65 10.67 -14.60 -13.69
N LEU A 66 9.71 -15.18 -12.98
CA LEU A 66 9.97 -15.89 -11.74
C LEU A 66 10.10 -17.39 -12.03
N LEU A 67 11.26 -17.94 -11.69
CA LEU A 67 11.61 -19.35 -11.95
C LEU A 67 12.29 -19.95 -10.72
N SER A 68 12.54 -21.27 -10.75
CA SER A 68 13.40 -21.90 -9.74
C SER A 68 14.81 -21.31 -9.82
N ILE A 69 15.62 -21.52 -8.78
CA ILE A 69 17.05 -21.15 -8.81
C ILE A 69 17.84 -21.86 -9.93
N THR A 70 17.29 -22.93 -10.53
CA THR A 70 17.86 -23.65 -11.67
C THR A 70 17.31 -23.17 -13.03
N GLY A 71 16.51 -22.11 -13.06
CA GLY A 71 15.89 -21.57 -14.28
C GLY A 71 14.72 -22.42 -14.81
N GLN A 72 14.14 -23.30 -13.98
CA GLN A 72 13.02 -24.13 -14.38
C GLN A 72 11.67 -23.50 -13.99
N PRO A 73 10.61 -23.76 -14.76
CA PRO A 73 9.24 -23.43 -14.36
C PRO A 73 8.91 -23.91 -12.95
N LEU A 74 8.18 -23.10 -12.20
CA LEU A 74 7.73 -23.46 -10.86
C LEU A 74 6.24 -23.23 -10.68
N ARG A 75 5.63 -23.83 -9.65
CA ARG A 75 4.24 -23.57 -9.31
C ARG A 75 4.15 -22.36 -8.39
N VAL A 76 3.56 -21.27 -8.89
CA VAL A 76 3.25 -20.08 -8.10
C VAL A 76 1.82 -20.18 -7.55
N GLY A 77 1.65 -20.02 -6.25
CA GLY A 77 0.37 -19.69 -5.62
C GLY A 77 0.35 -18.23 -5.18
N PHE A 78 -0.85 -17.68 -4.97
CA PHE A 78 -1.04 -16.33 -4.45
C PHE A 78 -1.86 -16.36 -3.18
N TYR A 79 -1.53 -15.48 -2.24
CA TYR A 79 -2.45 -15.15 -1.16
C TYR A 79 -3.57 -14.29 -1.72
N SER A 80 -4.84 -14.71 -1.51
CA SER A 80 -5.99 -13.87 -1.83
C SER A 80 -6.03 -12.72 -0.83
N ALA A 81 -5.66 -11.52 -1.26
CA ALA A 81 -5.74 -10.34 -0.43
C ALA A 81 -6.34 -9.19 -1.25
N VAL A 82 -7.45 -8.65 -0.74
CA VAL A 82 -8.10 -7.46 -1.30
C VAL A 82 -7.72 -6.28 -0.41
N PRO A 83 -7.24 -5.16 -0.97
CA PRO A 83 -7.00 -3.96 -0.17
C PRO A 83 -8.33 -3.49 0.43
N ARG A 84 -8.30 -3.10 1.71
CA ARG A 84 -9.48 -2.58 2.40
C ARG A 84 -9.93 -1.28 1.77
N GLY A 85 -11.22 -1.14 1.46
CA GLY A 85 -11.78 0.17 1.11
C GLY A 85 -11.67 1.11 2.31
N ARG A 86 -11.09 2.31 2.15
CA ARG A 86 -11.21 3.37 3.16
C ARG A 86 -12.38 4.25 2.80
N PHE A 87 -13.53 3.98 3.43
CA PHE A 87 -14.64 4.92 3.34
C PHE A 87 -14.34 6.11 4.26
N PRO A 88 -14.57 7.35 3.81
CA PRO A 88 -14.64 8.47 4.73
C PRO A 88 -15.75 8.15 5.72
N VAL A 89 -15.36 7.81 6.96
CA VAL A 89 -16.34 7.61 8.01
C VAL A 89 -16.96 8.98 8.26
N HIS A 90 -18.12 9.25 7.68
CA HIS A 90 -19.07 10.19 8.23
C HIS A 90 -19.49 9.61 9.58
N SER A 91 -18.65 9.80 10.60
CA SER A 91 -18.87 9.23 11.91
C SER A 91 -20.10 9.92 12.50
N ASN A 92 -21.24 9.25 12.45
CA ASN A 92 -22.42 9.55 13.27
C ASN A 92 -22.19 9.20 14.76
N ALA A 93 -20.93 9.11 15.20
CA ALA A 93 -20.59 9.03 16.61
C ALA A 93 -20.63 10.45 17.22
N TYR A 94 -21.30 10.52 18.38
CA TYR A 94 -21.38 11.59 19.38
C TYR A 94 -20.33 12.73 19.30
N PRO A 95 -20.66 13.97 19.73
CA PRO A 95 -19.90 15.19 19.45
C PRO A 95 -18.39 15.06 19.69
N ARG A 96 -17.66 14.97 18.57
CA ARG A 96 -16.25 15.33 18.33
C ARG A 96 -15.42 15.61 19.58
N THR A 97 -15.07 14.57 20.33
CA THR A 97 -13.90 14.64 21.18
C THR A 97 -12.67 14.43 20.31
N ASN A 98 -12.06 15.53 19.87
CA ASN A 98 -10.83 15.57 19.06
C ASN A 98 -9.57 15.13 19.82
N HIS A 99 -9.71 14.32 20.88
CA HIS A 99 -8.61 14.01 21.80
C HIS A 99 -7.43 13.35 21.09
N TYR A 100 -7.67 12.40 20.19
CA TYR A 100 -6.59 11.79 19.40
C TYR A 100 -5.82 12.84 18.58
N ARG A 101 -6.52 13.85 18.03
CA ARG A 101 -5.89 14.93 17.25
C ARG A 101 -5.01 15.79 18.14
N GLU A 102 -5.53 16.20 19.30
CA GLU A 102 -4.79 17.03 20.25
C GLU A 102 -3.58 16.29 20.82
N ARG A 103 -3.76 15.01 21.20
CA ARG A 103 -2.68 14.18 21.72
C ARG A 103 -1.63 13.88 20.66
N ALA A 104 -2.01 13.56 19.43
CA ALA A 104 -1.07 13.37 18.32
C ALA A 104 -0.29 14.66 18.04
N ARG A 105 -0.97 15.81 17.99
CA ARG A 105 -0.32 17.12 17.80
C ARG A 105 0.66 17.46 18.93
N ALA A 106 0.26 17.22 20.18
CA ALA A 106 1.11 17.46 21.35
C ALA A 106 2.34 16.55 21.36
N ARG A 107 2.18 15.29 20.93
CA ARG A 107 3.28 14.34 20.80
C ARG A 107 4.22 14.71 19.65
N ASP A 108 3.67 15.00 18.47
CA ASP A 108 4.43 15.10 17.23
C ASP A 108 5.06 16.48 17.03
N GLY A 109 4.31 17.56 17.28
CA GLY A 109 4.77 18.93 17.06
C GLY A 109 5.08 19.32 15.61
N LYS A 110 5.00 18.38 14.66
CA LYS A 110 5.38 18.54 13.25
C LYS A 110 4.72 17.49 12.36
N CYS A 111 4.90 17.62 11.04
CA CYS A 111 4.62 16.54 10.11
C CYS A 111 5.64 15.39 10.31
N LEU A 112 5.18 14.19 10.65
CA LEU A 112 6.05 13.03 10.81
C LEU A 112 6.61 12.50 9.47
N ILE A 113 5.95 12.81 8.35
CA ILE A 113 6.39 12.38 7.00
C ILE A 113 7.53 13.27 6.51
N THR A 114 7.32 14.59 6.47
CA THR A 114 8.30 15.54 5.88
C THR A 114 9.24 16.16 6.92
N GLY A 115 8.96 16.01 8.22
CA GLY A 115 9.67 16.70 9.29
C GLY A 115 9.36 18.19 9.40
N SER A 116 8.53 18.74 8.53
CA SER A 116 8.18 20.17 8.53
C SER A 116 7.39 20.54 9.78
N GLY A 117 7.99 21.38 10.62
CA GLY A 117 7.29 22.09 11.68
C GLY A 117 6.47 23.22 11.08
N THR A 118 5.17 23.23 11.29
CA THR A 118 4.33 24.38 10.89
C THR A 118 3.99 25.21 12.11
N GLN A 119 3.91 26.53 11.96
CA GLN A 119 3.43 27.42 13.03
C GLN A 119 1.90 27.31 13.21
N THR A 120 1.18 26.69 12.28
CA THR A 120 -0.30 26.64 12.25
C THR A 120 -0.83 25.22 12.04
N TRP A 121 -1.57 24.70 13.03
CA TRP A 121 -2.22 23.38 12.99
C TRP A 121 -3.22 23.17 11.85
N SER A 122 -3.63 24.23 11.14
CA SER A 122 -4.50 24.15 9.96
C SER A 122 -3.86 23.38 8.80
N ARG A 123 -2.54 23.29 8.76
CA ARG A 123 -1.78 22.56 7.72
C ARG A 123 -1.37 21.14 8.13
N LEU A 124 -1.75 20.72 9.35
CA LEU A 124 -1.42 19.43 9.90
C LEU A 124 -2.68 18.65 10.29
N HIS A 125 -2.82 17.47 9.71
CA HIS A 125 -3.89 16.52 9.99
C HIS A 125 -3.35 15.35 10.83
N ALA A 126 -4.17 14.90 11.77
CA ALA A 126 -3.94 13.66 12.49
C ALA A 126 -4.69 12.57 11.72
N ALA A 127 -3.96 11.60 11.20
CA ALA A 127 -4.47 10.50 10.40
C ALA A 127 -4.27 9.19 11.13
N HIS A 128 -5.26 8.30 11.09
CA HIS A 128 -5.10 6.96 11.64
C HIS A 128 -4.27 6.08 10.71
N ILE A 129 -3.38 5.26 11.29
CA ILE A 129 -2.59 4.28 10.54
C ILE A 129 -3.52 3.17 10.08
N PHE A 130 -4.28 2.60 11.02
CA PHE A 130 -5.39 1.69 10.79
C PHE A 130 -6.71 2.46 10.91
N SER A 131 -7.50 2.46 9.83
CA SER A 131 -8.72 3.28 9.75
C SER A 131 -9.77 2.87 10.79
N ARG A 132 -10.43 3.88 11.36
CA ARG A 132 -11.58 3.70 12.27
C ARG A 132 -12.78 3.02 11.61
N ALA A 133 -12.87 3.04 10.28
CA ALA A 133 -13.95 2.37 9.54
C ALA A 133 -13.98 0.85 9.74
N HIS A 134 -12.85 0.28 10.18
CA HIS A 134 -12.62 -1.16 10.26
C HIS A 134 -12.42 -1.62 11.71
N ASP A 135 -13.16 -1.04 12.66
CA ASP A 135 -13.01 -1.31 14.09
C ASP A 135 -13.26 -2.79 14.46
N ILE A 136 -14.17 -3.46 13.74
CA ILE A 136 -14.40 -4.91 13.88
C ILE A 136 -13.13 -5.68 13.54
N GLU A 137 -12.53 -5.45 12.36
CA GLU A 137 -11.29 -6.12 11.95
C GLU A 137 -10.13 -5.76 12.89
N TRP A 138 -10.07 -4.51 13.37
CA TRP A 138 -9.10 -4.07 14.36
C TRP A 138 -9.14 -4.92 15.63
N VAL A 139 -10.35 -5.21 16.13
CA VAL A 139 -10.57 -6.07 17.30
C VAL A 139 -10.23 -7.53 16.98
N GLU A 140 -10.66 -8.06 15.83
CA GLU A 140 -10.39 -9.44 15.41
C GLU A 140 -8.89 -9.72 15.25
N LYS A 141 -8.12 -8.73 14.77
CA LYS A 141 -6.65 -8.79 14.70
C LYS A 141 -5.95 -8.67 16.06
N GLY A 142 -6.71 -8.41 17.12
CA GLY A 142 -6.20 -8.32 18.48
C GLY A 142 -5.37 -7.07 18.74
N TYR A 143 -5.50 -6.01 17.94
CA TYR A 143 -4.75 -4.77 18.18
C TYR A 143 -5.05 -4.10 19.54
N PRO A 144 -6.27 -4.11 20.10
CA PRO A 144 -6.53 -3.51 21.42
C PRO A 144 -5.61 -4.04 22.54
N SER A 145 -5.21 -5.32 22.47
CA SER A 145 -4.32 -5.92 23.48
C SER A 145 -2.84 -5.55 23.29
N LYS A 146 -2.47 -5.07 22.09
CA LYS A 146 -1.11 -4.64 21.73
C LYS A 146 -0.86 -3.16 22.02
N ILE A 147 -1.91 -2.36 22.16
CA ILE A 147 -1.81 -0.94 22.52
C ILE A 147 -1.43 -0.80 23.99
N THR A 148 -0.30 -0.13 24.20
CA THR A 148 0.34 0.17 25.50
C THR A 148 0.18 1.63 25.92
N ASP A 149 -0.50 2.46 25.13
CA ASP A 149 -0.90 3.83 25.49
C ASP A 149 -1.62 3.85 26.84
N THR A 150 -1.06 4.60 27.79
CA THR A 150 -1.50 4.65 29.19
C THR A 150 -2.47 5.79 29.48
N ALA A 151 -2.93 6.54 28.47
CA ALA A 151 -3.95 7.54 28.67
C ALA A 151 -5.27 6.92 29.14
N ASP A 152 -6.14 7.75 29.73
CA ASP A 152 -7.48 7.34 30.12
C ASP A 152 -8.20 6.68 28.93
N GLU A 153 -8.88 5.57 29.19
CA GLU A 153 -9.57 4.77 28.18
C GLU A 153 -10.55 5.62 27.34
N ALA A 154 -11.20 6.60 27.96
CA ALA A 154 -12.10 7.53 27.28
C ALA A 154 -11.40 8.42 26.24
N LEU A 155 -10.07 8.62 26.37
CA LEU A 155 -9.26 9.44 25.46
C LEU A 155 -8.61 8.64 24.32
N ILE A 156 -8.72 7.31 24.34
CA ILE A 156 -8.12 6.41 23.35
C ILE A 156 -9.14 5.62 22.54
N GLY A 157 -10.43 5.96 22.64
CA GLY A 157 -11.48 5.28 21.87
C GLY A 157 -12.12 4.11 22.61
N GLY A 158 -12.13 4.18 23.95
CA GLY A 158 -12.78 3.17 24.78
C GLY A 158 -12.01 1.84 24.79
N PRO A 159 -12.72 0.73 25.05
CA PRO A 159 -12.11 -0.60 25.10
C PRO A 159 -11.39 -1.02 23.81
N THR A 160 -11.79 -0.45 22.67
CA THR A 160 -11.15 -0.73 21.38
C THR A 160 -9.74 -0.13 21.29
N LYS A 161 -9.49 0.97 22.01
CA LYS A 161 -8.25 1.76 21.93
C LYS A 161 -7.90 2.28 20.52
N ILE A 162 -8.86 2.34 19.60
CA ILE A 162 -8.63 2.65 18.18
C ILE A 162 -8.14 4.10 17.95
N ASP A 163 -8.44 5.00 18.89
CA ASP A 163 -8.02 6.42 18.90
C ASP A 163 -6.73 6.66 19.71
N SER A 164 -6.04 5.58 20.11
CA SER A 164 -4.72 5.68 20.71
C SER A 164 -3.75 6.43 19.80
N VAL A 165 -2.86 7.23 20.39
CA VAL A 165 -1.79 7.89 19.63
C VAL A 165 -0.89 6.88 18.92
N GLN A 166 -0.79 5.64 19.40
CA GLN A 166 -0.01 4.60 18.74
C GLN A 166 -0.61 4.18 17.38
N ASN A 167 -1.87 4.51 17.11
CA ASN A 167 -2.55 4.33 15.83
C ASN A 167 -2.70 5.65 15.04
N VAL A 168 -2.05 6.75 15.44
CA VAL A 168 -2.26 8.07 14.83
C VAL A 168 -0.94 8.76 14.50
N LEU A 169 -0.89 9.43 13.35
CA LEU A 169 0.24 10.23 12.89
C LEU A 169 -0.20 11.65 12.55
N THR A 170 0.62 12.64 12.90
CA THR A 170 0.47 13.99 12.37
C THR A 170 1.19 14.11 11.03
N MET A 171 0.48 14.52 9.98
CA MET A 171 1.03 14.68 8.63
C MET A 171 0.55 15.98 7.96
N ARG A 172 1.16 16.34 6.84
CA ARG A 172 0.76 17.50 6.03
C ARG A 172 -0.64 17.23 5.47
N CYS A 173 -1.52 18.23 5.47
CA CYS A 173 -2.95 18.02 5.18
C CYS A 173 -3.23 17.48 3.77
N ASP A 174 -2.41 17.85 2.79
CA ASP A 174 -2.45 17.36 1.41
C ASP A 174 -2.05 15.89 1.27
N LEU A 175 -1.20 15.37 2.18
CA LEU A 175 -0.81 13.96 2.20
C LEU A 175 -1.88 13.04 2.81
N HIS A 176 -2.91 13.59 3.45
CA HIS A 176 -3.91 12.79 4.16
C HIS A 176 -4.72 11.90 3.21
N ASN A 177 -5.12 12.45 2.06
CA ASN A 177 -5.86 11.69 1.05
C ASN A 177 -4.98 10.58 0.46
N ALA A 178 -3.73 10.89 0.12
CA ALA A 178 -2.77 9.91 -0.38
C ALA A 178 -2.51 8.78 0.62
N TRP A 179 -2.42 9.11 1.92
CA TRP A 179 -2.31 8.11 2.99
C TRP A 179 -3.55 7.21 3.08
N ASP A 180 -4.74 7.80 3.05
CA ASP A 180 -5.99 7.03 3.11
C ASP A 180 -6.21 6.17 1.86
N ASN A 181 -5.74 6.64 0.71
CA ASN A 181 -5.78 5.92 -0.55
C ASN A 181 -4.65 4.90 -0.73
N PHE A 182 -3.80 4.68 0.28
CA PHE A 182 -2.67 3.75 0.20
C PHE A 182 -1.65 4.07 -0.90
N GLU A 183 -1.54 5.34 -1.30
CA GLU A 183 -0.63 5.82 -2.35
C GLU A 183 0.82 5.86 -1.88
N PHE A 184 1.07 5.87 -0.56
CA PHE A 184 2.39 5.70 0.02
C PHE A 184 2.32 4.97 1.37
N ALA A 185 3.42 4.34 1.77
CA ALA A 185 3.53 3.61 3.02
C ALA A 185 4.85 3.89 3.74
N VAL A 186 4.93 3.43 4.99
CA VAL A 186 6.15 3.44 5.81
C VAL A 186 6.53 2.00 6.13
N ASP A 187 7.76 1.59 5.80
CA ASP A 187 8.28 0.24 6.09
C ASP A 187 9.06 0.24 7.41
N PRO A 188 8.49 -0.27 8.52
CA PRO A 188 9.18 -0.31 9.81
C PRO A 188 10.42 -1.22 9.78
N ASN A 189 10.48 -2.19 8.86
CA ASN A 189 11.61 -3.10 8.70
C ASN A 189 12.75 -2.50 7.88
N ASN A 190 12.52 -1.37 7.21
CA ASN A 190 13.54 -0.63 6.47
C ASN A 190 13.77 0.75 7.10
N ASN A 191 14.02 0.78 8.40
CA ASN A 191 14.29 2.00 9.17
C ASN A 191 13.18 3.08 9.01
N TYR A 192 11.93 2.65 8.80
CA TYR A 192 10.79 3.53 8.52
C TYR A 192 10.94 4.35 7.23
N ARG A 193 11.57 3.78 6.20
CA ARG A 193 11.62 4.37 4.87
C ARG A 193 10.20 4.50 4.30
N ILE A 194 9.92 5.64 3.68
CA ILE A 194 8.68 5.94 3.00
C ILE A 194 8.80 5.48 1.55
N THR A 195 7.82 4.70 1.09
CA THR A 195 7.70 4.26 -0.31
C THR A 195 6.42 4.82 -0.88
N ALA A 196 6.51 5.61 -1.94
CA ALA A 196 5.36 6.03 -2.72
C ALA A 196 5.12 5.06 -3.88
N PHE A 197 3.86 4.66 -4.05
CA PHE A 197 3.41 3.69 -5.05
C PHE A 197 2.80 4.36 -6.28
N THR A 198 2.40 5.62 -6.18
CA THR A 198 1.86 6.45 -7.27
C THR A 198 2.73 7.68 -7.53
N ASN A 199 2.52 8.34 -8.68
CA ASN A 199 3.08 9.66 -8.99
C ASN A 199 2.56 10.76 -8.05
N GLY A 200 3.24 11.90 -7.98
CA GLY A 200 2.78 13.08 -7.22
C GLY A 200 3.17 13.09 -5.75
N ASN A 201 3.96 12.11 -5.31
CA ASN A 201 4.51 11.97 -3.95
C ASN A 201 6.06 11.95 -3.98
N GLU A 202 6.66 12.59 -4.99
CA GLU A 202 8.11 12.69 -5.21
C GLU A 202 8.83 13.27 -3.99
N ASP A 203 8.19 14.25 -3.33
CA ASP A 203 8.76 15.01 -2.23
C ASP A 203 8.86 14.21 -0.93
N ILE A 204 8.18 13.07 -0.84
CA ILE A 204 8.19 12.18 0.32
C ILE A 204 8.84 10.81 0.05
N ASN A 205 8.91 10.38 -1.22
CA ASN A 205 9.45 9.07 -1.55
C ASN A 205 10.93 8.94 -1.14
N GLY A 206 11.26 7.86 -0.43
CA GLY A 206 12.60 7.60 0.08
C GLY A 206 12.99 8.39 1.33
N LEU A 207 12.13 9.28 1.84
CA LEU A 207 12.31 9.88 3.16
C LEU A 207 12.12 8.84 4.26
N TYR A 208 12.40 9.23 5.51
CA TYR A 208 12.22 8.39 6.69
C TYR A 208 11.25 9.03 7.68
N LEU A 209 10.36 8.22 8.26
CA LEU A 209 9.40 8.69 9.25
C LEU A 209 10.12 9.29 10.48
N GLN A 210 9.67 10.46 10.91
CA GLN A 210 10.37 11.29 11.88
C GLN A 210 10.05 10.94 13.34
N LEU A 211 10.48 9.77 13.81
CA LEU A 211 10.15 9.28 15.16
C LEU A 211 11.16 9.64 16.26
N GLY A 212 12.31 10.24 15.94
CA GLY A 212 13.43 10.39 16.89
C GLY A 212 13.15 11.21 18.17
N HIS A 213 12.08 12.00 18.18
CA HIS A 213 11.63 12.77 19.34
C HIS A 213 10.66 12.00 20.25
N ILE A 214 10.06 10.91 19.78
CA ILE A 214 9.11 10.07 20.52
C ILE A 214 9.89 8.93 21.18
N ARG A 215 10.40 9.20 22.38
CA ARG A 215 11.21 8.25 23.16
C ARG A 215 10.38 7.29 24.01
N ASP A 216 9.19 7.71 24.41
CA ASP A 216 8.29 6.90 25.22
C ASP A 216 7.65 5.81 24.34
N PRO A 217 7.89 4.52 24.63
CA PRO A 217 7.33 3.43 23.83
C PRO A 217 5.79 3.37 23.89
N THR A 218 5.17 3.86 24.96
CA THR A 218 3.69 3.88 25.10
C THR A 218 3.04 4.92 24.20
N MET A 219 3.82 5.90 23.73
CA MET A 219 3.37 6.97 22.84
C MET A 219 3.81 6.75 21.38
N ARG A 220 4.73 5.82 21.16
CA ARG A 220 5.29 5.54 19.83
C ARG A 220 4.26 4.80 18.96
N PRO A 221 4.03 5.25 17.72
CA PRO A 221 3.25 4.50 16.74
C PRO A 221 3.64 3.02 16.69
N LEU A 222 2.66 2.12 16.64
CA LEU A 222 2.88 0.69 16.70
C LEU A 222 3.34 0.15 15.34
N ASP A 223 4.52 -0.49 15.29
CA ASP A 223 5.14 -1.00 14.05
C ASP A 223 4.26 -2.01 13.30
N GLU A 224 3.47 -2.81 14.02
CA GLU A 224 2.53 -3.76 13.40
C GLU A 224 1.44 -3.06 12.58
N LEU A 225 1.05 -1.83 12.95
CA LEU A 225 0.07 -1.05 12.20
C LEU A 225 0.68 -0.49 10.91
N PHE A 226 1.96 -0.10 10.95
CA PHE A 226 2.67 0.27 9.73
C PHE A 226 2.83 -0.92 8.81
N THR A 227 3.19 -2.08 9.35
CA THR A 227 3.30 -3.32 8.57
C THR A 227 1.98 -3.62 7.88
N ASP A 228 0.86 -3.57 8.62
CA ASP A 228 -0.46 -3.81 8.05
C ASP A 228 -0.87 -2.75 7.00
N HIS A 229 -0.61 -1.46 7.24
CA HIS A 229 -0.84 -0.39 6.26
C HIS A 229 0.01 -0.59 4.99
N PHE A 230 1.29 -0.93 5.15
CA PHE A 230 2.22 -1.20 4.05
C PHE A 230 1.71 -2.34 3.18
N MET A 231 1.22 -3.41 3.80
CA MET A 231 0.61 -4.53 3.08
C MET A 231 -0.63 -4.11 2.27
N GLN A 232 -1.47 -3.20 2.77
CA GLN A 232 -2.59 -2.68 1.97
C GLN A 232 -2.12 -1.90 0.74
N CYS A 233 -1.04 -1.12 0.87
CA CYS A 233 -0.45 -0.40 -0.26
C CYS A 233 0.09 -1.38 -1.30
N LEU A 234 0.79 -2.44 -0.86
CA LEU A 234 1.23 -3.50 -1.75
C LEU A 234 0.04 -4.18 -2.45
N PHE A 235 -1.01 -4.56 -1.72
CA PHE A 235 -2.19 -5.21 -2.30
C PHE A 235 -2.96 -4.30 -3.26
N LYS A 236 -2.92 -2.99 -3.07
CA LYS A 236 -3.54 -2.03 -3.99
C LYS A 236 -2.71 -1.86 -5.26
N HIS A 237 -1.39 -1.78 -5.15
CA HIS A 237 -0.51 -1.34 -6.26
C HIS A 237 0.34 -2.45 -6.90
N MET A 238 0.30 -3.67 -6.38
CA MET A 238 0.96 -4.85 -6.96
C MET A 238 -0.09 -5.92 -7.23
N LYS A 239 -0.80 -5.84 -8.36
CA LYS A 239 -1.86 -6.78 -8.74
C LYS A 239 -1.60 -7.39 -10.12
N GLY A 240 -2.05 -8.63 -10.29
CA GLY A 240 -2.00 -9.33 -11.57
C GLY A 240 -2.92 -8.71 -12.62
N ALA A 241 -2.55 -8.84 -13.89
CA ALA A 241 -3.41 -8.45 -14.98
C ALA A 241 -4.67 -9.31 -15.02
N GLY A 242 -5.84 -8.67 -15.04
CA GLY A 242 -7.15 -9.34 -15.09
C GLY A 242 -7.98 -9.24 -13.81
N GLU A 243 -7.45 -8.69 -12.72
CA GLU A 243 -8.30 -8.14 -11.67
C GLU A 243 -8.77 -6.77 -12.13
N LEU A 244 -9.95 -6.74 -12.78
CA LEU A 244 -10.70 -5.50 -13.02
C LEU A 244 -10.70 -4.73 -11.70
N GLY A 245 -10.11 -3.53 -11.71
CA GLY A 245 -10.28 -2.59 -10.62
C GLY A 245 -11.77 -2.51 -10.33
N THR A 246 -12.16 -2.87 -9.12
CA THR A 246 -13.45 -2.41 -8.59
C THR A 246 -13.24 -0.92 -8.38
N CYS A 247 -13.30 -0.16 -9.47
CA CYS A 247 -13.49 1.27 -9.45
C CYS A 247 -14.88 1.49 -8.84
N ASP A 248 -14.92 1.57 -7.51
CA ASP A 248 -15.96 2.30 -6.79
C ASP A 248 -15.69 3.81 -6.94
N ASP A 249 -15.32 4.24 -8.14
CA ASP A 249 -15.34 5.65 -8.55
C ASP A 249 -16.79 5.99 -8.90
N HIS A 250 -17.68 5.79 -7.93
CA HIS A 250 -18.96 6.48 -7.94
C HIS A 250 -18.67 7.91 -7.47
N GLU A 251 -18.22 8.75 -8.41
CA GLU A 251 -18.54 10.17 -8.33
C GLU A 251 -20.07 10.25 -8.27
N ASP A 252 -20.61 10.53 -7.09
CA ASP A 252 -22.01 10.87 -6.86
C ASP A 252 -22.34 12.16 -7.65
N ASP A 253 -22.55 12.02 -8.97
CA ASP A 253 -23.27 13.02 -9.74
C ASP A 253 -24.75 12.61 -9.75
N SER A 254 -25.48 13.25 -8.85
CA SER A 254 -26.92 13.35 -8.85
C SER A 254 -27.47 13.71 -10.23
N GLY A 255 -28.13 12.77 -10.93
CA GLY A 255 -28.79 13.12 -12.20
C GLY A 255 -29.44 11.98 -12.98
N ASP A 256 -30.68 11.67 -12.61
CA ASP A 256 -31.80 11.29 -13.49
C ASP A 256 -31.82 9.90 -14.18
N GLU A 257 -33.03 9.35 -14.15
CA GLU A 257 -33.44 7.99 -14.51
C GLU A 257 -33.73 7.90 -16.01
N SER A 258 -33.00 7.07 -16.78
CA SER A 258 -33.55 6.49 -18.02
C SER A 258 -32.85 5.21 -18.47
N ASP A 259 -33.68 4.19 -18.69
CA ASP A 259 -33.42 2.90 -19.34
C ASP A 259 -32.71 3.02 -20.70
N LEU A 260 -31.67 2.21 -20.93
CA LEU A 260 -31.34 1.71 -22.28
C LEU A 260 -30.46 0.43 -22.23
N LYS A 261 -31.10 -0.71 -22.49
CA LYS A 261 -30.47 -1.96 -22.95
C LYS A 261 -30.02 -1.81 -24.41
N ILE A 262 -28.72 -1.88 -24.71
CA ILE A 262 -28.13 -2.34 -25.99
C ILE A 262 -26.72 -2.83 -25.64
N GLY A 263 -26.37 -4.12 -25.71
CA GLY A 263 -26.12 -4.88 -26.94
C GLY A 263 -24.62 -5.20 -26.98
N GLY A 264 -24.27 -6.49 -27.09
CA GLY A 264 -22.89 -6.95 -27.02
C GLY A 264 -22.00 -6.33 -28.10
N ALA A 265 -20.88 -5.76 -27.68
CA ALA A 265 -19.78 -5.37 -28.56
C ALA A 265 -18.56 -6.21 -28.19
N LYS A 266 -17.98 -6.89 -29.19
CA LYS A 266 -16.62 -7.44 -29.11
C LYS A 266 -15.70 -6.26 -28.81
N VAL A 267 -15.02 -6.31 -27.67
CA VAL A 267 -13.92 -5.40 -27.37
C VAL A 267 -12.78 -5.79 -28.32
N GLU A 268 -12.45 -4.89 -29.24
CA GLU A 268 -11.31 -5.05 -30.15
C GLU A 268 -10.00 -4.96 -29.36
N GLU A 269 -9.05 -5.79 -29.76
CA GLU A 269 -7.77 -6.09 -29.09
C GLU A 269 -6.90 -4.82 -28.87
N GLU A 270 -7.00 -3.82 -29.75
CA GLU A 270 -6.29 -2.54 -29.63
C GLU A 270 -6.84 -1.64 -28.50
N GLY A 271 -8.14 -1.73 -28.18
CA GLY A 271 -8.74 -1.00 -27.05
C GLY A 271 -8.36 -1.60 -25.69
N VAL A 272 -8.06 -2.90 -25.66
CA VAL A 272 -7.57 -3.61 -24.47
C VAL A 272 -6.12 -3.24 -24.18
N GLU A 273 -5.26 -3.13 -25.21
CA GLU A 273 -3.87 -2.67 -25.04
C GLU A 273 -3.77 -1.23 -24.53
N LEU A 274 -4.61 -0.31 -25.02
CA LEU A 274 -4.57 1.09 -24.59
C LEU A 274 -5.10 1.26 -23.15
N ALA A 275 -6.16 0.52 -22.80
CA ALA A 275 -6.67 0.48 -21.42
C ALA A 275 -5.68 -0.20 -20.46
N LEU A 276 -4.99 -1.26 -20.89
CA LEU A 276 -3.88 -1.88 -20.16
C LEU A 276 -2.72 -0.90 -19.96
N ALA A 277 -2.38 -0.11 -20.98
CA ALA A 277 -1.31 0.87 -20.87
C ALA A 277 -1.65 1.95 -19.84
N GLU A 278 -2.87 2.49 -19.83
CA GLU A 278 -3.30 3.48 -18.83
C GLU A 278 -3.46 2.89 -17.42
N GLU A 279 -3.95 1.65 -17.26
CA GLU A 279 -4.12 0.98 -15.95
C GLU A 279 -2.78 0.53 -15.32
N VAL A 280 -1.72 0.42 -16.13
CA VAL A 280 -0.36 0.06 -15.71
C VAL A 280 0.42 1.25 -15.15
N PHE A 281 0.11 2.48 -15.57
CA PHE A 281 0.89 3.67 -15.18
C PHE A 281 0.85 4.01 -13.68
N ASP A 282 -0.09 3.43 -12.91
CA ASP A 282 -0.22 3.64 -11.46
C ASP A 282 0.11 2.39 -10.61
N ARG A 283 0.78 1.39 -11.19
CA ARG A 283 1.09 0.12 -10.53
C ARG A 283 2.59 -0.13 -10.43
N LEU A 284 3.03 -0.63 -9.27
CA LEU A 284 4.43 -0.93 -8.99
C LEU A 284 4.91 -2.23 -9.67
N ALA A 285 3.99 -3.17 -9.89
CA ALA A 285 4.22 -4.36 -10.71
C ALA A 285 2.89 -4.96 -11.21
N VAL A 286 2.89 -5.47 -12.44
CA VAL A 286 1.83 -6.31 -12.99
C VAL A 286 2.38 -7.71 -13.28
N TRP A 287 1.55 -8.74 -13.16
CA TRP A 287 1.94 -10.09 -13.55
C TRP A 287 0.90 -10.78 -14.42
N HIS A 288 1.38 -11.62 -15.33
CA HIS A 288 0.57 -12.47 -16.19
C HIS A 288 0.90 -13.94 -15.94
N GLU A 289 -0.14 -14.78 -15.91
CA GLU A 289 0.04 -16.24 -15.97
C GLU A 289 0.45 -16.63 -17.39
N LEU A 290 1.66 -17.19 -17.55
CA LEU A 290 1.98 -17.94 -18.75
C LEU A 290 1.55 -19.40 -18.56
N ARG A 291 0.76 -19.90 -19.48
CA ARG A 291 0.58 -21.34 -19.68
C ARG A 291 1.72 -21.82 -20.58
N ILE A 292 2.64 -22.60 -20.01
CA ILE A 292 3.66 -23.36 -20.75
C ILE A 292 3.25 -24.83 -20.76
#